data_AF-A0A9X4QNS0-F1
#
_entry.id   AF-A0A9X4QNS0-F1
#
_cell.length_a   1.000
_cell.length_b   1.000
_cell.length_c   1.000
_cell.angle_alpha   90.00
_cell.angle_beta   90.00
_cell.angle_gamma   90.00
#
_symmetry.space_group_name_H-M   'P 1'
#
loop_
_entity.id
_entity.type
_entity.pdbx_description
1 polymer ?
#
loop_
_entity_poly.entity_id
_entity_poly.type
_entity_poly.pdbx_seq_one_letter_code
_entity_poly.pdbx_strand_id
1 'polypeptide(L)'
;MTLILRFVPQLLAEWNRFARIAVARGKDTGRSPAAMLRKLRSTGLPFMLALFRMGETVTLALESRGVGRRDMPSEAERLRWQAQDGLLLAVVAIACAGLALQGKL
;
A
#
# COMPACT_ATOMS: atom_id res chain seq x y z
N MET A 1 -3.38 9.48 -0.98
CA MET A 1 -2.78 8.15 -1.19
C MET A 1 -2.09 7.59 0.06
N THR A 2 -2.69 7.73 1.25
CA THR A 2 -2.12 7.18 2.50
C THR A 2 -2.88 5.95 2.99
N LEU A 3 -4.20 5.91 2.75
CA LEU A 3 -5.06 4.81 3.19
C LEU A 3 -4.63 3.45 2.62
N ILE A 4 -4.48 3.34 1.29
CA ILE A 4 -4.13 2.06 0.64
C ILE A 4 -2.83 1.47 1.18
N LEU A 5 -1.79 2.30 1.39
CA LEU A 5 -0.50 1.85 1.90
C LEU A 5 -0.60 1.26 3.31
N ARG A 6 -1.47 1.80 4.17
CA ARG A 6 -1.74 1.25 5.51
C ARG A 6 -2.46 -0.10 5.45
N PHE A 7 -3.23 -0.36 4.40
CA PHE A 7 -3.92 -1.64 4.22
C PHE A 7 -3.06 -2.73 3.60
N VAL A 8 -1.99 -2.41 2.86
CA VAL A 8 -1.06 -3.41 2.27
C VAL A 8 -0.65 -4.54 3.23
N PRO A 9 -0.14 -4.26 4.46
CA PRO A 9 0.24 -5.33 5.38
C PRO A 9 -0.95 -6.22 5.78
N GLN A 10 -2.14 -5.63 5.95
CA GLN A 10 -3.37 -6.35 6.29
C GLN A 10 -3.85 -7.23 5.12
N LEU A 11 -3.81 -6.72 3.89
CA LEU A 11 -4.16 -7.46 2.68
C LEU A 11 -3.28 -8.70 2.52
N LEU A 12 -1.98 -8.56 2.77
CA LEU A 12 -1.03 -9.66 2.69
C LEU A 12 -1.30 -10.73 3.75
N ALA A 13 -1.63 -10.31 4.98
CA ALA A 13 -1.99 -11.24 6.05
C ALA A 13 -3.27 -12.04 5.72
N GLU A 14 -4.29 -11.38 5.18
CA GLU A 14 -5.55 -12.02 4.81
C GLU A 14 -5.38 -12.95 3.60
N TRP A 15 -4.57 -12.56 2.62
CA TRP A 15 -4.18 -13.45 1.51
C TRP A 15 -3.51 -14.73 2.01
N ASN A 16 -2.51 -14.60 2.90
CA ASN A 16 -1.82 -15.75 3.49
C ASN A 16 -2.74 -16.64 4.32
N ARG A 17 -3.73 -16.05 5.00
CA ARG A 17 -4.76 -16.80 5.73
C ARG A 17 -5.60 -17.65 4.79
N PHE A 18 -6.12 -17.08 3.71
CA PHE A 18 -6.90 -17.85 2.73
C PHE A 18 -6.06 -18.89 1.99
N ALA A 19 -4.80 -18.58 1.68
CA ALA A 19 -3.88 -19.53 1.08
C ALA A 19 -3.69 -20.76 1.99
N ARG A 20 -3.46 -20.56 3.30
CA ARG A 20 -3.35 -21.65 4.27
C ARG A 20 -4.64 -22.49 4.37
N ILE A 21 -5.80 -21.83 4.34
CA ILE A 21 -7.10 -22.53 4.35
C ILE A 21 -7.28 -23.38 3.08
N ALA A 22 -6.86 -22.87 1.92
CA ALA A 22 -6.94 -23.60 0.66
C ALA A 22 -6.03 -24.84 0.66
N VAL A 23 -4.80 -24.70 1.17
CA VAL A 23 -3.85 -25.81 1.36
C VAL A 23 -4.42 -26.87 2.31
N ALA A 24 -4.91 -26.46 3.49
CA ALA A 24 -5.48 -27.37 4.48
C ALA A 24 -6.70 -28.15 3.95
N ARG A 25 -7.46 -27.56 3.01
CA ARG A 25 -8.60 -28.23 2.34
C ARG A 25 -8.18 -29.13 1.17
N GLY A 26 -6.89 -29.34 0.93
CA GLY A 26 -6.39 -30.16 -0.19
C GLY A 26 -6.71 -29.56 -1.57
N LYS A 27 -7.02 -28.26 -1.65
CA LYS A 27 -7.40 -27.59 -2.90
C LYS A 27 -6.20 -27.12 -3.74
N ASP A 28 -4.98 -27.42 -3.30
CA ASP A 28 -3.73 -26.94 -3.88
C ASP A 28 -2.97 -28.07 -4.61
N THR A 29 -3.62 -28.70 -5.59
CA THR A 29 -3.20 -30.01 -6.15
C THR A 29 -2.79 -30.00 -7.62
N GLY A 30 -2.20 -28.91 -8.13
CA GLY A 30 -1.58 -28.99 -9.46
C GLY A 30 -0.94 -27.72 -10.01
N ARG A 31 0.04 -27.89 -10.89
CA ARG A 31 0.72 -26.83 -11.66
C ARG A 31 0.09 -26.57 -13.05
N SER A 32 -1.06 -27.17 -13.34
CA SER A 32 -1.74 -26.98 -14.63
C SER A 32 -2.46 -25.63 -14.70
N PRO A 33 -2.69 -25.07 -15.91
CA PRO A 33 -3.48 -23.83 -16.08
C PRO A 33 -4.88 -23.93 -15.46
N ALA A 34 -5.53 -25.09 -15.56
CA ALA A 34 -6.82 -25.35 -14.93
C ALA A 34 -6.74 -25.37 -13.39
N ALA A 35 -5.64 -25.84 -12.82
CA ALA A 35 -5.40 -25.78 -11.38
C ALA A 35 -5.16 -24.34 -10.90
N MET A 36 -4.49 -23.50 -11.69
CA MET A 36 -4.31 -22.07 -11.40
C MET A 36 -5.65 -21.33 -11.35
N LEU A 37 -6.54 -21.55 -12.31
CA LEU A 37 -7.91 -21.00 -12.30
C LEU A 37 -8.70 -21.47 -11.07
N ARG A 38 -8.58 -22.77 -10.73
CA ARG A 38 -9.23 -23.33 -9.54
C ARG A 38 -8.71 -22.72 -8.24
N LYS A 39 -7.41 -22.46 -8.16
CA LYS A 39 -6.74 -21.78 -7.04
C LYS A 39 -7.18 -20.32 -6.91
N LEU A 40 -7.27 -19.62 -8.04
CA LEU A 40 -7.80 -18.26 -8.08
C LEU A 40 -9.27 -18.23 -7.61
N ARG A 41 -10.09 -19.20 -8.02
CA ARG A 41 -11.48 -19.29 -7.55
C ARG A 41 -11.59 -19.67 -6.07
N SER A 42 -10.74 -20.57 -5.59
CA SER A 42 -10.82 -21.08 -4.22
C SER A 42 -10.28 -20.11 -3.16
N THR A 43 -9.29 -19.29 -3.53
CA THR A 43 -8.60 -18.36 -2.62
C THR A 43 -8.93 -16.91 -2.96
N GLY A 44 -8.96 -16.56 -4.25
CA GLY A 44 -9.19 -15.20 -4.72
C GLY A 44 -10.62 -14.70 -4.49
N LEU A 45 -11.64 -15.51 -4.78
CA LEU A 45 -13.03 -15.10 -4.50
C LEU A 45 -13.30 -14.78 -3.02
N PRO A 46 -12.97 -15.65 -2.04
CA PRO A 46 -13.20 -15.31 -0.63
C PRO A 46 -12.34 -14.14 -0.17
N PHE A 47 -11.12 -13.98 -0.72
CA PHE A 47 -10.31 -12.80 -0.48
C PHE A 47 -11.01 -11.53 -0.98
N MET A 48 -11.51 -11.50 -2.22
CA MET A 48 -12.24 -10.34 -2.76
C MET A 48 -13.47 -10.00 -1.93
N LEU A 49 -14.25 -11.00 -1.50
CA LEU A 49 -15.39 -10.77 -0.60
C LEU A 49 -14.96 -10.15 0.73
N ALA A 50 -13.83 -10.61 1.29
CA ALA A 50 -13.25 -10.01 2.49
C ALA A 50 -12.80 -8.56 2.24
N LEU A 51 -12.27 -8.25 1.06
CA LEU A 51 -11.90 -6.88 0.68
C LEU A 51 -13.11 -5.95 0.58
N PHE A 52 -14.19 -6.40 -0.05
CA PHE A 52 -15.41 -5.58 -0.16
C PHE A 52 -15.99 -5.28 1.22
N ARG A 53 -16.12 -6.29 2.09
CA ARG A 53 -16.61 -6.10 3.47
C ARG A 53 -15.69 -5.17 4.28
N MET A 54 -14.38 -5.28 4.10
CA MET A 54 -13.42 -4.38 4.72
C MET A 54 -13.61 -2.94 4.22
N GLY A 55 -13.78 -2.75 2.91
CA GLY A 55 -14.05 -1.47 2.30
C GLY A 55 -15.31 -0.82 2.86
N GLU A 56 -16.42 -1.54 2.91
CA GLU A 56 -17.68 -1.07 3.51
C GLU A 56 -17.49 -0.63 4.96
N THR A 57 -16.83 -1.46 5.78
CA THR A 57 -16.58 -1.16 7.19
C THR A 57 -15.72 0.10 7.35
N VAL A 58 -14.67 0.24 6.54
CA VAL A 58 -13.79 1.42 6.56
C VAL A 58 -14.52 2.66 6.10
N THR A 59 -15.31 2.59 5.03
CA THR A 59 -16.11 3.70 4.53
C THR A 59 -17.11 4.19 5.58
N LEU A 60 -17.86 3.27 6.20
CA LEU A 60 -18.79 3.61 7.28
C LEU A 60 -18.09 4.27 8.47
N ALA A 61 -16.90 3.77 8.83
CA ALA A 61 -16.10 4.36 9.91
C ALA A 61 -15.53 5.75 9.54
N LEU A 62 -15.21 5.99 8.26
CA LEU A 62 -14.75 7.29 7.79
C LEU A 62 -15.92 8.29 7.78
N GLU A 63 -17.08 7.90 7.29
CA GLU A 63 -18.30 8.73 7.30
C GLU A 63 -18.73 9.08 8.73
N SER A 64 -18.68 8.14 9.67
CA SER A 64 -19.01 8.41 11.08
C SER A 64 -18.06 9.40 11.74
N ARG A 65 -16.78 9.43 11.32
CA ARG A 65 -15.78 10.42 11.73
C ARG A 65 -15.91 11.77 11.01
N GLY A 66 -16.89 11.89 10.11
CA GLY A 66 -17.14 13.10 9.33
C GLY A 66 -16.16 13.34 8.18
N VAL A 67 -15.40 12.32 7.78
CA VAL A 67 -14.59 12.37 6.57
C VAL A 67 -15.52 12.53 5.37
N GLY A 68 -15.22 13.48 4.47
CA GLY A 68 -16.08 13.81 3.32
C GLY A 68 -17.13 14.90 3.56
N ARG A 69 -17.28 15.44 4.79
CA ARG A 69 -18.22 16.55 5.08
C ARG A 69 -17.68 17.95 4.72
N ARG A 70 -16.39 18.09 4.39
CA ARG A 70 -15.74 19.36 4.05
C ARG A 70 -14.87 19.18 2.81
N ASP A 71 -14.92 20.15 1.90
CA ASP A 71 -14.14 20.13 0.65
C ASP A 71 -12.63 20.24 0.87
N MET A 72 -12.20 20.86 1.99
CA MET A 72 -10.79 21.01 2.35
C MET A 72 -10.49 20.33 3.70
N PRO A 73 -10.07 19.05 3.71
CA PRO A 73 -9.61 18.37 4.91
C PRO A 73 -8.36 19.05 5.47
N SER A 74 -8.26 19.18 6.79
CA SER A 74 -7.01 19.62 7.42
C SER A 74 -5.96 18.51 7.33
N GLU A 75 -4.79 18.83 6.79
CA GLU A 75 -3.59 17.99 6.79
C GLU A 75 -3.22 17.59 8.24
N ALA A 76 -3.38 16.31 8.58
CA ALA A 76 -3.12 15.80 9.93
C ALA A 76 -1.61 15.67 10.22
N GLU A 77 -0.81 15.39 9.20
CA GLU A 77 0.64 15.36 9.30
C GLU A 77 1.25 16.40 8.37
N ARG A 78 2.00 17.32 8.95
CA ARG A 78 2.80 18.29 8.21
C ARG A 78 4.26 17.89 8.32
N LEU A 79 4.92 17.72 7.18
CA LEU A 79 6.36 17.60 7.14
C LEU A 79 6.97 18.89 7.71
N ARG A 80 7.76 18.77 8.77
CA ARG A 80 8.50 19.90 9.34
C ARG A 80 9.88 19.89 8.74
N TRP A 81 10.29 21.03 8.22
CA TRP A 81 11.67 21.23 7.76
C TRP A 81 12.64 20.97 8.91
N GLN A 82 13.59 20.07 8.70
CA GLN A 82 14.64 19.79 9.66
C GLN A 82 15.97 20.39 9.18
N ALA A 83 16.86 20.70 10.12
CA ALA A 83 18.20 21.18 9.79
C ALA A 83 18.97 20.19 8.91
N GLN A 84 18.66 18.89 9.02
CA GLN A 84 19.21 17.82 8.19
C GLN A 84 18.85 17.99 6.71
N ASP A 85 17.63 18.44 6.40
CA ASP A 85 17.18 18.70 5.03
C ASP A 85 18.02 19.83 4.39
N GLY A 86 18.31 20.87 5.18
CA GLY A 86 19.18 21.98 4.76
C GLY A 86 20.62 21.54 4.51
N LEU A 87 21.19 20.70 5.39
CA LEU A 87 22.54 20.18 5.22
C LEU A 87 22.65 19.29 3.97
N LEU A 88 21.68 18.40 3.75
CA LEU A 88 21.63 17.54 2.55
C LEU A 88 21.57 18.38 1.27
N LEU A 89 20.74 19.41 1.25
CA LEU A 89 20.65 20.32 0.11
C LEU A 89 21.96 21.07 -0.15
N ALA A 90 22.64 21.54 0.90
CA ALA A 90 23.93 22.22 0.76
C ALA A 90 25.01 21.29 0.18
N VAL A 91 25.09 20.04 0.66
CA VAL A 91 26.05 19.05 0.14
C VAL A 91 25.77 18.72 -1.33
N VAL A 92 24.49 18.51 -1.69
CA VAL A 92 24.11 18.25 -3.09
C VAL A 92 24.42 19.45 -3.98
N ALA A 93 24.16 20.68 -3.53
CA ALA A 93 24.47 21.89 -4.29
C ALA A 93 25.98 22.04 -4.54
N ILE A 94 26.82 21.78 -3.54
CA ILE A 94 28.28 21.82 -3.67
C ILE A 94 28.76 20.72 -4.65
N ALA A 95 28.23 19.51 -4.53
CA ALA A 95 28.59 18.41 -5.43
C ALA A 95 28.20 18.71 -6.88
N CYS A 96 26.99 19.23 -7.13
CA CYS A 96 26.56 19.65 -8.46
C CYS A 96 27.41 20.79 -9.03
N ALA A 97 27.77 21.78 -8.21
CA ALA A 97 28.63 22.88 -8.64
C ALA A 97 30.03 22.38 -9.03
N GLY A 98 30.61 21.47 -8.24
CA GLY A 98 31.90 20.84 -8.55
C GLY A 98 31.87 20.05 -9.85
N LEU A 99 30.81 19.27 -10.11
CA LEU A 99 30.64 18.52 -11.35
C LEU A 99 30.42 19.44 -12.56
N ALA A 100 29.63 20.51 -12.41
CA ALA A 100 29.38 21.47 -13.48
C ALA A 100 30.64 22.26 -13.89
N LEU A 101 31.56 22.48 -12.95
CA LEU A 101 32.87 23.08 -13.21
C LEU A 101 33.81 22.13 -13.96
N GLN A 102 33.77 20.82 -13.65
CA GLN A 102 34.56 19.82 -14.37
C GLN A 102 34.04 19.52 -15.79
N GLY A 103 32.73 19.58 -16.01
CA GLY A 103 32.11 19.38 -17.33
C GLY A 103 32.18 20.59 -18.27
N LYS A 104 32.72 21.72 -17.82
CA LYS A 104 32.93 22.95 -18.61
C LYS A 104 34.38 23.12 -19.10
N LEU A 105 35.25 22.11 -18.91
CA LEU A 105 36.61 22.06 -19.45
C LEU A 105 36.70 21.09 -20.63
#